data_AF-A0A4R6L481-F1
#
_entry.id   AF-A0A4R6L481-F1
#
_cell.length_a   1.000
_cell.length_b   1.000
_cell.length_c   1.000
_cell.angle_alpha   90.00
_cell.angle_beta   90.00
_cell.angle_gamma   90.00
#
_symmetry.space_group_name_H-M   'P 1'
#
loop_
_entity.id
_entity.type
_entity.pdbx_description
1 polymer ?
#
loop_
_entity_poly.entity_id
_entity_poly.type
_entity_poly.pdbx_seq_one_letter_code
_entity_poly.pdbx_strand_id
1 'polypeptide(L)'
;MEHSTGTPTNPTPHAPLNPPPPTTQAQAAAHAGTAAQAQGAAQTQAAAQAAAQVRAERRARADWLITELSRLAAQADNPNDRVRIRRTADSLTRLATAFRP
;
A
#
# COMPACT_ATOMS: atom_id res chain seq x y z
N MET A 1 -12.58 27.42 78.60
CA MET A 1 -11.82 27.99 77.46
C MET A 1 -12.50 27.45 76.23
N GLU A 2 -13.54 28.13 75.77
CA GLU A 2 -14.28 27.73 74.59
C GLU A 2 -14.59 28.98 73.78
N HIS A 3 -13.76 29.21 72.77
CA HIS A 3 -13.98 30.22 71.75
C HIS A 3 -14.39 29.50 70.46
N SER A 4 -15.56 29.87 69.96
CA SER A 4 -16.08 29.59 68.63
C SER A 4 -15.03 29.62 67.54
N THR A 5 -15.05 28.62 66.67
CA THR A 5 -14.58 28.75 65.28
C THR A 5 -15.71 28.30 64.36
N GLY A 6 -16.24 29.26 63.61
CA GLY A 6 -17.38 29.10 62.73
C GLY A 6 -17.11 28.12 61.58
N THR A 7 -18.20 27.52 61.12
CA THR A 7 -18.34 26.76 59.87
C THR A 7 -17.67 27.48 58.69
N PRO A 8 -16.80 26.80 57.91
CA PRO A 8 -16.42 27.31 56.61
C PRO A 8 -17.59 27.16 55.62
N THR A 9 -18.10 28.29 55.13
CA THR A 9 -19.01 28.35 53.99
C THR A 9 -18.24 28.05 52.71
N ASN A 10 -18.48 26.90 52.10
CA ASN A 10 -18.01 26.58 50.75
C ASN A 10 -18.95 27.23 49.72
N PRO A 11 -18.51 28.18 48.88
CA PRO A 11 -19.33 28.69 47.80
C PRO A 11 -19.33 27.67 46.65
N THR A 12 -20.52 27.15 46.34
CA THR A 12 -20.74 26.24 45.22
C THR A 12 -20.48 26.94 43.88
N PRO A 13 -19.61 26.42 43.00
CA PRO A 13 -19.59 26.82 41.60
C PRO A 13 -20.69 26.03 40.87
N HIS A 14 -21.88 26.60 40.74
CA HIS A 14 -22.87 26.12 39.77
C HIS A 14 -22.65 26.85 38.44
N ALA A 15 -21.75 26.34 37.61
CA ALA A 15 -21.86 26.60 36.18
C ALA A 15 -23.06 25.79 35.66
N PRO A 16 -24.00 26.37 34.89
CA PRO A 16 -24.92 25.55 34.12
C PRO A 16 -24.06 24.74 33.15
N LEU A 17 -23.98 23.43 33.39
CA LEU A 17 -23.56 22.44 32.41
C LEU A 17 -24.59 22.50 31.27
N ASN A 18 -24.36 23.40 30.29
CA ASN A 18 -24.93 23.22 28.98
C ASN A 18 -24.25 21.97 28.38
N PRO A 19 -24.99 20.89 28.09
CA PRO A 19 -24.41 19.82 27.28
C PRO A 19 -24.00 20.42 25.94
N PRO A 20 -22.81 20.08 25.38
CA PRO A 20 -22.52 20.42 24.01
C PRO A 20 -23.63 19.82 23.13
N PRO A 21 -24.11 20.52 22.08
CA PRO A 21 -25.08 19.95 21.17
C PRO A 21 -24.51 18.64 20.59
N PRO A 22 -25.32 17.57 20.44
CA PRO A 22 -24.85 16.27 19.95
C PRO A 22 -24.29 16.32 18.52
N THR A 23 -24.44 17.45 17.81
CA THR A 23 -24.03 17.62 16.43
C THR A 23 -22.52 17.59 16.23
N THR A 24 -21.72 18.20 17.09
CA THR A 24 -20.27 18.32 16.83
C THR A 24 -19.53 17.00 17.02
N GLN A 25 -19.87 16.22 18.05
CA GLN A 25 -19.24 14.91 18.29
C GLN A 25 -19.75 13.85 17.30
N ALA A 26 -21.05 13.86 16.96
CA ALA A 26 -21.61 12.94 15.96
C ALA A 26 -21.07 13.21 14.55
N GLN A 27 -20.90 14.48 14.17
CA GLN A 27 -20.30 14.86 12.89
C GLN A 27 -18.79 14.53 12.86
N ALA A 28 -18.04 14.76 13.95
CA ALA A 28 -16.62 14.39 14.01
C ALA A 28 -16.41 12.87 13.89
N ALA A 29 -17.27 12.07 14.53
CA ALA A 29 -17.23 10.60 14.43
C ALA A 29 -17.58 10.11 13.00
N ALA A 30 -18.55 10.76 12.34
CA ALA A 30 -18.91 10.44 10.95
C ALA A 30 -17.79 10.78 9.96
N HIS A 31 -17.15 11.95 10.10
CA HIS A 31 -16.02 12.33 9.24
C HIS A 31 -14.78 11.46 9.50
N ALA A 32 -14.54 11.05 10.75
CA ALA A 32 -13.45 10.13 11.10
C ALA A 32 -13.64 8.74 10.50
N GLY A 33 -14.87 8.21 10.48
CA GLY A 33 -15.19 6.93 9.83
C GLY A 33 -14.93 6.95 8.33
N THR A 34 -15.36 8.01 7.64
CA THR A 34 -15.14 8.18 6.20
C THR A 34 -13.66 8.39 5.87
N ALA A 35 -12.92 9.14 6.71
CA ALA A 35 -11.49 9.35 6.52
C ALA A 35 -10.68 8.06 6.69
N ALA A 36 -11.02 7.23 7.69
CA ALA A 36 -10.37 5.93 7.89
C ALA A 36 -10.64 4.96 6.73
N GLN A 37 -11.86 4.97 6.19
CA GLN A 37 -12.25 4.12 5.06
C GLN A 37 -11.59 4.56 3.74
N ALA A 38 -11.48 5.87 3.50
CA ALA A 38 -10.74 6.42 2.36
C ALA A 38 -9.24 6.09 2.41
N GLN A 39 -8.64 6.09 3.61
CA GLN A 39 -7.23 5.70 3.79
C GLN A 39 -6.98 4.21 3.51
N GLY A 40 -7.89 3.31 3.92
CA GLY A 40 -7.79 1.88 3.61
C GLY A 40 -7.94 1.56 2.11
N ALA A 41 -8.81 2.30 1.41
CA ALA A 41 -8.95 2.18 -0.04
C ALA A 41 -7.70 2.66 -0.79
N ALA A 42 -7.11 3.78 -0.36
CA ALA A 42 -5.88 4.32 -0.94
C ALA A 42 -4.68 3.38 -0.76
N GLN A 43 -4.53 2.76 0.41
CA GLN A 43 -3.47 1.78 0.66
C GLN A 43 -3.61 0.52 -0.19
N THR A 44 -4.84 0.02 -0.36
CA THR A 44 -5.12 -1.14 -1.22
C THR A 44 -4.80 -0.85 -2.69
N GLN A 45 -5.15 0.36 -3.17
CA GLN A 45 -4.83 0.79 -4.52
C GLN A 45 -3.32 0.96 -4.73
N ALA A 46 -2.60 1.54 -3.77
CA ALA A 46 -1.14 1.67 -3.82
C ALA A 46 -0.45 0.29 -3.88
N ALA A 47 -0.92 -0.69 -3.10
CA ALA A 47 -0.40 -2.05 -3.13
C ALA A 47 -0.66 -2.74 -4.49
N ALA A 48 -1.85 -2.55 -5.07
CA ALA A 48 -2.18 -3.07 -6.39
C ALA A 48 -1.30 -2.45 -7.50
N GLN A 49 -1.04 -1.15 -7.43
CA GLN A 49 -0.16 -0.44 -8.35
C GLN A 49 1.29 -0.93 -8.23
N ALA A 50 1.81 -1.10 -7.01
CA ALA A 50 3.14 -1.65 -6.78
C ALA A 50 3.26 -3.08 -7.35
N ALA A 51 2.25 -3.93 -7.14
CA ALA A 51 2.23 -5.28 -7.70
C ALA A 51 2.18 -5.26 -9.25
N ALA A 52 1.45 -4.33 -9.85
CA ALA A 52 1.43 -4.13 -11.30
C ALA A 52 2.80 -3.67 -11.84
N GLN A 53 3.46 -2.75 -11.15
CA GLN A 53 4.82 -2.29 -11.50
C GLN A 53 5.83 -3.44 -11.44
N VAL A 54 5.82 -4.25 -10.39
CA VAL A 54 6.71 -5.43 -10.27
C VAL A 54 6.49 -6.43 -11.42
N ARG A 55 5.24 -6.68 -11.82
CA ARG A 55 4.93 -7.53 -12.98
C ARG A 55 5.44 -6.92 -14.28
N ALA A 56 5.26 -5.62 -14.47
CA ALA A 56 5.74 -4.90 -15.64
C ALA A 56 7.28 -4.93 -15.74
N GLU A 57 7.97 -4.73 -14.63
CA GLU A 57 9.43 -4.78 -14.58
C GLU A 57 9.97 -6.19 -14.86
N ARG A 58 9.35 -7.22 -14.25
CA ARG A 58 9.71 -8.62 -14.55
C ARG A 58 9.56 -8.93 -16.04
N ARG A 59 8.51 -8.41 -16.68
CA ARG A 59 8.28 -8.56 -18.11
C ARG A 59 9.36 -7.86 -18.94
N ALA A 60 9.66 -6.60 -18.63
CA ALA A 60 10.72 -5.84 -19.32
C ALA A 60 12.08 -6.54 -19.21
N ARG A 61 12.41 -7.11 -18.04
CA ARG A 61 13.64 -7.90 -17.84
C ARG A 61 13.66 -9.18 -18.67
N ALA A 62 12.53 -9.87 -18.78
CA ALA A 62 12.42 -11.07 -19.61
C ALA A 62 12.57 -10.75 -21.10
N ASP A 63 11.90 -9.70 -21.57
CA ASP A 63 11.97 -9.25 -22.97
C ASP A 63 13.40 -8.83 -23.35
N TRP A 64 14.10 -8.13 -22.45
CA TRP A 64 15.51 -7.78 -22.61
C TRP A 64 16.39 -9.04 -22.69
N LEU A 65 16.22 -10.01 -21.78
CA LEU A 65 16.97 -11.27 -21.79
C LEU A 65 16.74 -12.08 -23.08
N ILE A 66 15.51 -12.14 -23.58
CA ILE A 66 15.19 -12.84 -24.84
C ILE A 66 15.91 -12.19 -26.02
N THR A 67 15.93 -10.85 -26.05
CA THR A 67 16.64 -10.09 -27.09
C THR A 67 18.15 -10.36 -27.02
N GLU A 68 18.73 -10.32 -25.84
CA GLU A 68 20.17 -10.54 -25.64
C GLU A 68 20.59 -11.97 -25.97
N LEU A 69 19.81 -12.99 -25.57
CA LEU A 69 20.06 -14.37 -25.95
C LEU A 69 19.97 -14.57 -27.46
N SER A 70 19.03 -13.91 -28.12
CA SER A 70 18.91 -13.96 -29.59
C SER A 70 20.13 -13.34 -30.26
N ARG A 71 20.65 -12.23 -29.71
CA ARG A 71 21.89 -11.58 -30.16
C ARG A 71 23.10 -12.48 -29.97
N LEU A 72 23.25 -13.10 -28.80
CA LEU A 72 24.33 -14.05 -28.51
C LEU A 72 24.28 -15.27 -29.43
N ALA A 73 23.09 -15.81 -29.70
CA ALA A 73 22.93 -16.93 -30.63
C ALA A 73 23.25 -16.57 -32.10
N ALA A 74 23.16 -15.29 -32.46
CA ALA A 74 23.57 -14.81 -33.78
C ALA A 74 25.09 -14.65 -33.89
N GLN A 75 25.77 -14.34 -32.78
CA GLN A 75 27.22 -14.11 -32.71
C GLN A 75 28.03 -15.37 -32.37
N ALA A 76 27.40 -16.43 -31.88
CA ALA A 76 28.11 -17.65 -31.52
C ALA A 76 28.63 -18.41 -32.75
N ASP A 77 29.94 -18.67 -32.78
CA ASP A 77 30.60 -19.43 -33.86
C ASP A 77 30.29 -20.93 -33.81
N ASN A 78 30.17 -21.49 -32.59
CA ASN A 78 29.90 -22.91 -32.39
C ASN A 78 28.42 -23.24 -32.67
N PRO A 79 28.11 -24.13 -33.62
CA PRO A 79 26.73 -24.49 -33.93
C PRO A 79 25.97 -25.09 -32.75
N ASN A 80 26.64 -25.81 -31.85
CA ASN A 80 26.01 -26.36 -30.65
C ASN A 80 25.57 -25.26 -29.68
N ASP A 81 26.41 -24.24 -29.47
CA ASP A 81 26.08 -23.13 -28.56
C ASP A 81 24.94 -22.29 -29.12
N ARG A 82 24.91 -22.05 -30.44
CA ARG A 82 23.77 -21.39 -31.10
C ARG A 82 22.44 -22.09 -30.80
N VAL A 83 22.38 -23.42 -30.93
CA VAL A 83 21.17 -24.21 -30.65
C VAL A 83 20.78 -24.14 -29.18
N ARG A 84 21.74 -24.30 -28.27
CA ARG A 84 21.51 -24.23 -26.82
C ARG A 84 20.94 -22.87 -26.42
N ILE A 85 21.55 -21.78 -26.88
CA ILE A 85 21.12 -20.41 -26.56
C ILE A 85 19.70 -20.14 -27.11
N ARG A 86 19.42 -20.55 -28.36
CA ARG A 86 18.06 -20.43 -28.94
C ARG A 86 17.01 -21.18 -28.13
N ARG A 87 17.33 -22.40 -27.68
CA ARG A 87 16.42 -23.20 -26.86
C ARG A 87 16.14 -22.55 -25.51
N THR A 88 17.14 -21.91 -24.91
CA THR A 88 16.98 -21.12 -23.68
C THR A 88 16.06 -19.91 -23.90
N ALA A 89 16.25 -19.18 -25.00
CA ALA A 89 15.39 -18.04 -25.36
C ALA A 89 13.93 -18.48 -25.59
N ASP A 90 13.70 -19.61 -26.27
CA ASP A 90 12.34 -20.17 -26.48
C ASP A 90 11.69 -20.57 -25.15
N SER A 91 12.44 -21.22 -24.27
CA SER A 91 11.95 -21.63 -22.94
C SER A 91 11.55 -20.42 -22.09
N LEU A 92 12.35 -19.35 -22.10
CA LEU A 92 12.04 -18.10 -21.41
C LEU A 92 10.80 -17.41 -22.02
N THR A 93 10.65 -17.43 -23.33
CA THR A 93 9.48 -16.88 -24.03
C THR A 93 8.20 -17.61 -23.62
N ARG A 94 8.24 -18.95 -23.60
CA ARG A 94 7.11 -19.77 -23.12
C ARG A 94 6.76 -19.47 -21.67
N LEU A 95 7.77 -19.36 -20.81
CA LEU A 95 7.58 -19.03 -19.39
C LEU A 95 6.94 -17.64 -19.23
N ALA A 96 7.48 -16.63 -19.91
CA ALA A 96 6.96 -15.26 -19.86
C ALA A 96 5.51 -15.17 -20.37
N THR A 97 5.18 -15.96 -21.39
CA THR A 97 3.82 -16.04 -21.95
C THR A 97 2.86 -16.73 -20.99
N ALA A 98 3.28 -17.81 -20.33
CA ALA A 98 2.45 -18.57 -19.39
C ALA A 98 2.05 -17.74 -18.15
N PHE A 99 2.84 -16.75 -17.76
CA PHE A 99 2.56 -15.85 -16.63
C PHE A 99 1.85 -14.55 -17.04
N ARG A 100 1.34 -14.45 -18.27
CA ARG A 100 0.53 -13.30 -18.69
C ARG A 100 -0.87 -13.42 -18.06
N PRO A 101 -1.29 -12.45 -17.22
CA PRO A 101 -2.63 -12.45 -16.61
C PRO A 101 -3.73 -12.12 -17.62
#